data_AF-A0AAD7C6Y8-F1
#
_entry.id   AF-A0AAD7C6Y8-F1
#
_cell.length_a   1.000
_cell.length_b   1.000
_cell.length_c   1.000
_cell.angle_alpha   90.00
_cell.angle_beta   90.00
_cell.angle_gamma   90.00
#
_symmetry.space_group_name_H-M   'P 1'
#
loop_
_entity.id
_entity.type
_entity.pdbx_description
1 polymer ?
#
loop_
_entity_poly.entity_id
_entity_poly.type
_entity_poly.pdbx_seq_one_letter_code
_entity_poly.pdbx_strand_id
1 'polypeptide(L)'
;MYCTSCQNSDRPLQTWYPFCDEYLDEQMRREGRGSPKVYAKCATRDCPMPPLFRCVDGACMGEVMHCESCIVKTHARLPTHFVEKWNDKHFVKKRTWLRELGLRVQLGHPPGVVCPHRTTAASDFTLYDITGVHEIAVDFCGCHTVLSEDSQLQALPRRQQLLRACWWPATVKNPNTCATFGVLRLFQILNCLGKLSAYDFLRGLERVTSNDGL
;
A
#
# COMPACT_ATOMS: atom_id res chain seq x y z
N MET A 1 34.60 -36.99 -5.77
CA MET A 1 34.21 -35.80 -4.99
C MET A 1 33.35 -34.94 -5.88
N TYR A 2 32.04 -34.88 -5.65
CA TYR A 2 31.14 -34.06 -6.45
C TYR A 2 31.11 -32.64 -5.87
N CYS A 3 31.22 -31.64 -6.74
CA CYS A 3 31.20 -30.24 -6.37
C CYS A 3 29.82 -29.86 -5.79
N THR A 4 29.78 -29.44 -4.53
CA THR A 4 28.55 -29.04 -3.81
C THR A 4 27.87 -27.82 -4.45
N SER A 5 28.60 -26.98 -5.21
CA SER A 5 28.00 -25.84 -5.92
C SER A 5 27.18 -26.27 -7.15
N CYS A 6 27.57 -27.34 -7.84
CA CYS A 6 26.86 -27.84 -9.02
C CYS A 6 25.54 -28.53 -8.66
N GLN A 7 25.47 -29.21 -7.49
CA GLN A 7 24.23 -29.87 -7.03
C GLN A 7 23.09 -28.89 -6.80
N ASN A 8 23.38 -27.68 -6.32
CA ASN A 8 22.37 -26.65 -6.07
C ASN A 8 21.84 -26.02 -7.37
N SER A 9 22.63 -26.07 -8.45
CA SER A 9 22.22 -25.60 -9.79
C SER A 9 21.41 -26.66 -10.55
N ASP A 10 21.87 -27.92 -10.54
CA ASP A 10 21.28 -28.97 -11.36
C ASP A 10 20.06 -29.63 -10.71
N ARG A 11 19.99 -29.64 -9.36
CA ARG A 11 18.90 -30.27 -8.58
C ARG A 11 18.48 -29.43 -7.38
N PRO A 12 17.99 -28.19 -7.60
CA PRO A 12 17.66 -27.24 -6.52
C PRO A 12 16.60 -27.75 -5.54
N LEU A 13 15.67 -28.62 -5.98
CA LEU A 13 14.67 -29.22 -5.08
C LEU A 13 15.26 -30.30 -4.16
N GLN A 14 16.30 -31.02 -4.59
CA GLN A 14 16.97 -32.01 -3.74
C GLN A 14 17.81 -31.34 -2.65
N THR A 15 18.39 -30.18 -2.94
CA THR A 15 19.12 -29.37 -1.96
C THR A 15 18.19 -28.60 -1.04
N TRP A 16 16.99 -28.21 -1.49
CA TRP A 16 15.95 -27.59 -0.65
C TRP A 16 15.27 -28.59 0.29
N TYR A 17 15.04 -29.83 -0.13
CA TYR A 17 14.25 -30.81 0.62
C TYR A 17 14.62 -30.97 2.11
N PRO A 18 15.90 -30.99 2.53
CA PRO A 18 16.26 -31.06 3.95
C PRO A 18 15.85 -29.84 4.78
N PHE A 19 15.52 -28.71 4.14
CA PHE A 19 15.13 -27.45 4.77
C PHE A 19 13.63 -27.16 4.61
N CYS A 20 12.84 -28.10 4.07
CA CYS A 20 11.42 -27.84 3.81
C CYS A 20 10.64 -27.45 5.08
N ASP A 21 10.93 -28.11 6.21
CA ASP A 21 10.31 -27.82 7.50
C ASP A 21 10.67 -26.41 7.99
N GLU A 22 11.92 -25.98 7.83
CA GLU A 22 12.35 -24.60 8.16
C GLU A 22 11.57 -23.56 7.34
N TYR A 23 11.39 -23.80 6.04
CA TYR A 23 10.62 -22.91 5.16
C TYR A 23 9.13 -22.89 5.53
N LEU A 24 8.59 -24.02 5.97
CA LEU A 24 7.20 -24.10 6.44
C LEU A 24 7.03 -23.35 7.77
N ASP A 25 7.95 -23.54 8.72
CA ASP A 25 7.96 -22.84 10.00
C ASP A 25 8.04 -21.32 9.81
N GLU A 26 8.90 -20.84 8.91
CA GLU A 26 9.02 -19.41 8.60
C GLU A 26 7.80 -18.85 7.85
N GLN A 27 7.09 -19.68 7.06
CA GLN A 27 5.79 -19.29 6.50
C GLN A 27 4.71 -19.23 7.58
N MET A 28 4.62 -20.25 8.44
CA MET A 28 3.67 -20.27 9.55
C MET A 28 3.93 -19.16 10.56
N ARG A 29 5.20 -18.80 10.78
CA ARG A 29 5.59 -17.66 11.61
C ARG A 29 4.91 -16.36 11.15
N ARG A 30 4.72 -16.18 9.83
CA ARG A 30 4.03 -15.02 9.24
C ARG A 30 2.52 -15.03 9.49
N GLU A 31 1.91 -16.15 9.80
CA GLU A 31 0.50 -16.19 10.22
C GLU A 31 0.32 -15.68 11.67
N GLY A 32 1.40 -15.73 12.47
CA GLY A 32 1.45 -15.23 13.84
C GLY A 32 2.16 -13.89 13.99
N ARG A 33 2.27 -13.41 15.24
CA ARG A 33 2.95 -12.14 15.59
C ARG A 33 4.49 -12.23 15.54
N GLY A 34 5.04 -13.36 15.10
CA GLY A 34 6.47 -13.66 15.20
C GLY A 34 6.94 -13.85 16.65
N SER A 35 8.19 -13.48 16.92
CA SER A 35 8.80 -13.64 18.26
C SER A 35 8.42 -12.54 19.25
N PRO A 36 8.51 -12.77 20.57
CA PRO A 36 8.24 -11.73 21.59
C PRO A 36 9.01 -10.42 21.37
N LYS A 37 10.22 -10.49 20.82
CA LYS A 37 11.04 -9.30 20.50
C LYS A 37 10.35 -8.37 19.49
N VAL A 38 9.54 -8.94 18.61
CA VAL A 38 8.90 -8.27 17.48
C VAL A 38 7.54 -7.69 17.88
N TYR A 39 6.77 -8.40 18.71
CA TYR A 39 5.41 -8.00 19.04
C TYR A 39 5.21 -7.41 20.43
N ALA A 40 6.20 -7.46 21.33
CA ALA A 40 6.04 -6.96 22.70
C ALA A 40 5.96 -5.42 22.76
N LYS A 41 6.55 -4.72 21.79
CA LYS A 41 6.61 -3.25 21.75
C LYS A 41 6.32 -2.75 20.35
N CYS A 42 5.71 -1.57 20.27
CA CYS A 42 5.63 -0.84 19.02
C CYS A 42 7.04 -0.58 18.49
N ALA A 43 7.22 -0.82 17.20
CA ALA A 43 8.52 -0.63 16.56
C ALA A 43 8.93 0.84 16.43
N THR A 44 7.99 1.77 16.59
CA THR A 44 8.33 3.17 16.78
C THR A 44 8.97 3.35 18.14
N ARG A 45 10.18 3.92 18.15
CA ARG A 45 10.96 4.19 19.36
C ARG A 45 10.12 4.92 20.40
N ASP A 46 10.26 4.50 21.66
CA ASP A 46 9.64 5.11 22.84
C ASP A 46 8.10 5.20 22.79
N CYS A 47 7.44 4.41 21.93
CA CYS A 47 5.99 4.33 21.88
C CYS A 47 5.47 3.31 22.91
N PRO A 48 4.68 3.72 23.92
CA PRO A 48 4.17 2.83 24.96
C PRO A 48 2.94 2.02 24.53
N MET A 49 2.39 2.31 23.34
CA MET A 49 1.12 1.74 22.89
C MET A 49 1.30 0.30 22.39
N PRO A 50 0.30 -0.57 22.61
CA PRO A 50 0.36 -1.95 22.16
C PRO A 50 0.42 -2.04 20.63
N PRO A 51 1.30 -2.89 20.08
CA PRO A 51 1.44 -3.02 18.63
C PRO A 51 0.47 -4.07 18.08
N LEU A 52 -0.65 -3.58 17.55
CA LEU A 52 -1.76 -4.41 17.08
C LEU A 52 -1.82 -4.55 15.55
N PHE A 53 -1.06 -3.72 14.83
CA PHE A 53 -1.13 -3.66 13.37
C PHE A 53 0.20 -4.01 12.73
N ARG A 54 0.14 -4.64 11.57
CA ARG A 54 1.29 -4.84 10.68
C ARG A 54 0.93 -4.49 9.25
N CYS A 55 1.93 -4.15 8.46
CA CYS A 55 1.80 -4.05 7.02
C CYS A 55 2.03 -5.41 6.37
N VAL A 56 1.20 -5.76 5.37
CA VAL A 56 1.36 -6.99 4.59
C VAL A 56 2.00 -6.76 3.23
N ASP A 57 2.36 -5.52 2.92
CA ASP A 57 3.03 -5.19 1.68
C ASP A 57 4.52 -5.59 1.73
N GLY A 58 4.99 -6.26 0.67
CA GLY A 58 6.37 -6.71 0.55
C GLY A 58 7.39 -5.56 0.55
N ALA A 59 6.99 -4.36 0.12
CA ALA A 59 7.84 -3.17 0.16
C ALA A 59 8.11 -2.65 1.59
N CYS A 60 7.34 -3.12 2.59
CA CYS A 60 7.43 -2.64 3.98
C CYS A 60 8.26 -3.56 4.91
N MET A 61 8.88 -4.62 4.39
CA MET A 61 9.62 -5.64 5.18
C MET A 61 8.80 -6.15 6.39
N GLY A 62 7.89 -7.07 6.10
CA GLY A 62 6.69 -7.41 6.89
C GLY A 62 6.84 -8.28 8.14
N GLU A 63 7.69 -7.91 9.10
CA GLU A 63 7.57 -8.48 10.47
C GLU A 63 7.28 -7.42 11.53
N VAL A 64 7.26 -6.15 11.17
CA VAL A 64 7.27 -5.09 12.17
C VAL A 64 5.85 -4.72 12.63
N MET A 65 5.61 -4.83 13.94
CA MET A 65 4.32 -4.49 14.54
C MET A 65 4.30 -3.04 15.04
N HIS A 66 3.21 -2.34 14.77
CA HIS A 66 2.98 -0.96 15.14
C HIS A 66 1.64 -0.80 15.87
N CYS A 67 1.52 0.23 16.71
CA CYS A 67 0.21 0.70 17.14
C CYS A 67 -0.49 1.45 15.98
N GLU A 68 -1.77 1.74 16.14
CA GLU A 68 -2.61 2.39 15.11
C GLU A 68 -2.04 3.72 14.62
N SER A 69 -1.65 4.61 15.53
CA SER A 69 -1.12 5.93 15.14
C SER A 69 0.26 5.85 14.49
N CYS A 70 1.09 4.91 14.95
CA CYS A 70 2.43 4.69 14.39
C CYS A 70 2.35 4.10 12.99
N ILE A 71 1.47 3.13 12.74
CA ILE A 71 1.37 2.54 11.41
C ILE A 71 0.91 3.55 10.37
N VAL A 72 -0.05 4.43 10.72
CA VAL A 72 -0.50 5.52 9.86
C VAL A 72 0.63 6.50 9.55
N LYS A 73 1.43 6.88 10.56
CA LYS A 73 2.59 7.78 10.38
C LYS A 73 3.65 7.16 9.47
N THR A 74 4.00 5.90 9.69
CA THR A 74 4.98 5.16 8.87
C THR A 74 4.53 5.09 7.41
N HIS A 75 3.22 4.95 7.16
CA HIS A 75 2.64 4.82 5.82
C HIS A 75 2.17 6.15 5.21
N ALA A 76 2.55 7.30 5.77
CA ALA A 76 2.15 8.61 5.25
C ALA A 76 2.52 8.84 3.77
N ARG A 77 3.51 8.11 3.24
CA ARG A 77 3.96 8.15 1.84
C ARG A 77 3.62 6.88 1.05
N LEU A 78 2.98 5.90 1.68
CA LEU A 78 2.69 4.59 1.11
C LEU A 78 1.20 4.28 1.33
N PRO A 79 0.28 5.11 0.78
CA PRO A 79 -1.14 5.03 1.10
C PRO A 79 -1.84 3.81 0.50
N THR A 80 -1.19 3.12 -0.43
CA THR A 80 -1.66 1.89 -1.10
C THR A 80 -1.15 0.62 -0.44
N HIS A 81 -0.63 0.70 0.79
CA HIS A 81 -0.30 -0.50 1.54
C HIS A 81 -1.53 -1.01 2.29
N PHE A 82 -1.66 -2.33 2.36
CA PHE A 82 -2.64 -2.98 3.22
C PHE A 82 -2.05 -3.31 4.58
N VAL A 83 -2.90 -3.22 5.59
CA VAL A 83 -2.54 -3.58 6.96
C VAL A 83 -3.51 -4.62 7.52
N GLU A 84 -3.04 -5.37 8.50
CA GLU A 84 -3.84 -6.34 9.24
C GLU A 84 -3.82 -6.02 10.72
N LYS A 85 -4.94 -6.29 11.40
CA LYS A 85 -5.09 -6.12 12.85
C LYS A 85 -5.05 -7.48 13.54
N TRP A 86 -4.30 -7.56 14.63
CA TRP A 86 -4.32 -8.68 15.55
C TRP A 86 -5.56 -8.62 16.46
N ASN A 87 -6.35 -9.70 16.53
CA ASN A 87 -7.58 -9.80 17.34
C ASN A 87 -7.42 -10.71 18.58
N ASP A 88 -6.21 -10.76 19.14
CA ASP A 88 -5.76 -11.65 20.23
C ASP A 88 -5.53 -13.11 19.83
N LYS A 89 -6.17 -13.61 18.78
CA LYS A 89 -6.02 -14.99 18.31
C LYS A 89 -5.28 -15.12 16.98
N HIS A 90 -5.61 -14.27 16.01
CA HIS A 90 -5.06 -14.30 14.66
C HIS A 90 -5.06 -12.88 14.06
N PHE A 91 -4.36 -12.71 12.93
CA PHE A 91 -4.57 -11.55 12.10
C PHE A 91 -5.91 -11.66 11.38
N VAL A 92 -6.73 -10.63 11.49
CA VAL A 92 -7.96 -10.54 10.72
C VAL A 92 -7.56 -10.53 9.24
N LYS A 93 -7.87 -11.62 8.52
CA LYS A 93 -7.49 -11.81 7.10
C LYS A 93 -8.05 -10.76 6.16
N LYS A 94 -9.04 -9.98 6.62
CA LYS A 94 -9.53 -8.80 5.90
C LYS A 94 -8.42 -7.76 5.87
N ARG A 95 -7.86 -7.54 4.67
CA ARG A 95 -6.99 -6.39 4.43
C ARG A 95 -7.71 -5.10 4.79
N THR A 96 -7.09 -4.31 5.65
CA THR A 96 -7.62 -3.03 6.12
C THR A 96 -6.94 -1.93 5.32
N TRP A 97 -7.73 -1.03 4.71
CA TRP A 97 -7.17 0.16 4.09
C TRP A 97 -6.69 1.13 5.17
N LEU A 98 -5.56 1.78 4.96
CA LEU A 98 -5.00 2.76 5.90
C LEU A 98 -5.96 3.94 6.18
N ARG A 99 -6.87 4.25 5.26
CA ARG A 99 -7.94 5.26 5.48
C ARG A 99 -8.86 4.90 6.64
N GLU A 100 -9.10 3.61 6.90
CA GLU A 100 -9.95 3.15 8.01
C GLU A 100 -9.30 3.46 9.36
N LEU A 101 -7.95 3.52 9.39
CA LEU A 101 -7.16 3.93 10.55
C LEU A 101 -6.92 5.46 10.58
N GLY A 102 -7.53 6.21 9.67
CA GLY A 102 -7.44 7.67 9.62
C GLY A 102 -6.31 8.24 8.76
N LEU A 103 -5.61 7.44 7.94
CA LEU A 103 -4.66 8.00 6.98
C LEU A 103 -5.39 8.87 5.94
N ARG A 104 -4.89 10.09 5.75
CA ARG A 104 -5.35 11.01 4.71
C ARG A 104 -4.17 11.51 3.90
N VAL A 105 -4.32 11.54 2.58
CA VAL A 105 -3.29 12.05 1.67
C VAL A 105 -3.59 13.50 1.33
N GLN A 106 -2.76 14.42 1.83
CA GLN A 106 -2.79 15.82 1.41
C GLN A 106 -2.06 15.96 0.07
N LEU A 107 -2.80 16.34 -0.96
CA LEU A 107 -2.23 16.69 -2.26
C LEU A 107 -1.82 18.17 -2.31
N GLY A 108 -0.84 18.48 -3.16
CA GLY A 108 -0.36 19.85 -3.37
C GLY A 108 0.59 20.37 -2.28
N HIS A 109 0.93 19.55 -1.28
CA HIS A 109 1.91 19.87 -0.23
C HIS A 109 2.87 18.70 0.00
N PRO A 110 4.05 18.93 0.63
CA PRO A 110 4.91 17.85 1.09
C PRO A 110 4.19 16.91 2.07
N PRO A 111 4.55 15.61 2.10
CA PRO A 111 3.94 14.66 3.02
C PRO A 111 4.03 15.10 4.48
N GLY A 112 2.92 14.99 5.21
CA GLY A 112 2.81 15.39 6.63
C GLY A 112 2.37 16.84 6.85
N VAL A 113 2.35 17.68 5.82
CA VAL A 113 1.83 19.05 5.91
C VAL A 113 0.34 19.05 5.63
N VAL A 114 -0.46 19.64 6.51
CA VAL A 114 -1.91 19.78 6.34
C VAL A 114 -2.21 21.15 5.72
N CYS A 115 -3.02 21.18 4.66
CA CYS A 115 -3.46 22.43 4.06
C CYS A 115 -4.61 23.05 4.88
N PRO A 116 -4.51 24.32 5.31
CA PRO A 116 -5.62 25.02 5.97
C PRO A 116 -6.84 25.20 5.06
N HIS A 117 -6.60 25.35 3.75
CA HIS A 117 -7.62 25.56 2.72
C HIS A 117 -7.94 24.27 1.97
N ARG A 118 -7.85 23.11 2.64
CA ARG A 118 -8.07 21.82 1.98
C ARG A 118 -9.55 21.61 1.63
N THR A 119 -9.78 20.95 0.50
CA THR A 119 -11.09 20.39 0.16
C THR A 119 -11.00 18.88 0.11
N THR A 120 -11.80 18.21 0.92
CA THR A 120 -11.87 16.75 0.97
C THR A 120 -12.49 16.17 -0.30
N ALA A 121 -11.89 15.11 -0.83
CA ALA A 121 -12.45 14.31 -1.92
C ALA A 121 -13.69 13.53 -1.46
N ALA A 122 -14.39 12.89 -2.40
CA ALA A 122 -15.48 12.00 -2.04
C ALA A 122 -15.00 10.84 -1.14
N SER A 123 -15.91 10.32 -0.30
CA SER A 123 -15.59 9.26 0.65
C SER A 123 -15.33 7.91 -0.03
N ASP A 124 -15.66 7.74 -1.29
CA ASP A 124 -15.48 6.53 -2.10
C ASP A 124 -14.30 6.67 -3.09
N PHE A 125 -13.37 7.58 -2.82
CA PHE A 125 -12.22 7.81 -3.69
C PHE A 125 -11.37 6.55 -3.81
N THR A 126 -11.27 6.04 -5.04
CA THR A 126 -10.65 4.76 -5.38
C THR A 126 -9.36 4.95 -6.16
N LEU A 127 -8.29 4.29 -5.75
CA LEU A 127 -6.99 4.28 -6.42
C LEU A 127 -6.61 2.84 -6.79
N TYR A 128 -6.40 2.61 -8.09
CA TYR A 128 -5.82 1.37 -8.59
C TYR A 128 -4.31 1.43 -8.51
N ASP A 129 -3.71 0.42 -7.89
CA ASP A 129 -2.26 0.25 -7.78
C ASP A 129 -1.88 -1.21 -8.09
N ILE A 130 -0.59 -1.48 -8.29
CA ILE A 130 -0.09 -2.85 -8.50
C ILE A 130 -0.37 -3.78 -7.32
N THR A 131 -0.55 -3.20 -6.13
CA THR A 131 -0.87 -3.89 -4.88
C THR A 131 -2.36 -4.21 -4.72
N GLY A 132 -3.22 -3.69 -5.61
CA GLY A 132 -4.67 -3.90 -5.58
C GLY A 132 -5.49 -2.61 -5.77
N VAL A 133 -6.75 -2.67 -5.36
CA VAL A 133 -7.72 -1.59 -5.41
C VAL A 133 -7.86 -1.00 -4.01
N HIS A 134 -7.59 0.30 -3.91
CA HIS A 134 -7.49 1.00 -2.64
C HIS A 134 -8.57 2.04 -2.51
N GLU A 135 -9.29 2.00 -1.40
CA GLU A 135 -10.05 3.14 -0.96
C GLU A 135 -9.13 4.08 -0.17
N ILE A 136 -9.06 5.36 -0.55
CA ILE A 136 -8.13 6.33 0.06
C ILE A 136 -8.86 7.62 0.41
N ALA A 137 -8.59 8.17 1.59
CA ALA A 137 -9.04 9.51 1.94
C ALA A 137 -8.05 10.56 1.39
N VAL A 138 -8.54 11.44 0.52
CA VAL A 138 -7.71 12.45 -0.17
C VAL A 138 -8.19 13.87 0.19
N ASP A 139 -7.23 14.76 0.39
CA ASP A 139 -7.45 16.18 0.60
C ASP A 139 -6.74 16.99 -0.50
N PHE A 140 -7.50 17.77 -1.27
CA PHE A 140 -6.97 18.67 -2.30
C PHE A 140 -6.55 20.00 -1.68
N CYS A 141 -5.43 20.55 -2.12
CA CYS A 141 -4.96 21.88 -1.74
C CYS A 141 -5.82 22.97 -2.41
N GLY A 142 -6.14 24.01 -1.63
CA GLY A 142 -6.80 25.24 -2.07
C GLY A 142 -6.01 26.52 -1.73
N CYS A 143 -4.71 26.46 -1.42
CA CYS A 143 -3.96 27.67 -1.00
C CYS A 143 -3.94 28.78 -2.06
N HIS A 144 -3.93 28.43 -3.34
CA HIS A 144 -3.87 29.38 -4.45
C HIS A 144 -5.24 29.92 -4.90
N THR A 145 -6.35 29.47 -4.29
CA THR A 145 -7.66 30.14 -4.48
C THR A 145 -7.85 31.32 -3.54
N VAL A 146 -6.99 31.50 -2.53
CA VAL A 146 -7.20 32.44 -1.42
C VAL A 146 -6.22 33.62 -1.44
N LEU A 147 -5.13 33.53 -2.20
CA LEU A 147 -4.15 34.61 -2.33
C LEU A 147 -4.59 35.64 -3.38
N SER A 148 -5.33 36.65 -2.91
CA SER A 148 -5.56 38.01 -3.46
C SER A 148 -5.86 38.18 -4.96
N GLU A 149 -6.83 39.05 -5.27
CA GLU A 149 -7.19 39.52 -6.62
C GLU A 149 -5.98 39.99 -7.47
N ASP A 150 -4.87 40.35 -6.82
CA ASP A 150 -3.62 40.84 -7.44
C ASP A 150 -2.56 39.74 -7.73
N SER A 151 -2.73 38.50 -7.26
CA SER A 151 -1.77 37.43 -7.54
C SER A 151 -2.28 36.55 -8.69
N GLN A 152 -1.66 36.66 -9.87
CA GLN A 152 -1.93 35.83 -11.06
C GLN A 152 -1.61 34.32 -10.87
N LEU A 153 -1.55 33.83 -9.64
CA LEU A 153 -1.21 32.44 -9.36
C LEU A 153 -2.49 31.60 -9.31
N GLN A 154 -2.91 31.14 -10.49
CA GLN A 154 -4.12 30.33 -10.65
C GLN A 154 -4.08 29.07 -9.77
N ALA A 155 -5.20 28.79 -9.09
CA ALA A 155 -5.36 27.59 -8.29
C ALA A 155 -5.11 26.32 -9.09
N LEU A 156 -4.23 25.45 -8.55
CA LEU A 156 -3.85 24.23 -9.24
C LEU A 156 -5.07 23.28 -9.35
N PRO A 157 -5.54 22.96 -10.56
CA PRO A 157 -6.70 22.09 -10.73
C PRO A 157 -6.48 20.71 -10.11
N ARG A 158 -7.55 20.08 -9.58
CA ARG A 158 -7.52 18.75 -8.95
C ARG A 158 -6.75 17.70 -9.77
N ARG A 159 -6.98 17.65 -11.09
CA ARG A 159 -6.27 16.73 -12.00
C ARG A 159 -4.75 16.93 -11.99
N GLN A 160 -4.28 18.17 -11.91
CA GLN A 160 -2.84 18.46 -11.88
C GLN A 160 -2.24 18.08 -10.52
N GLN A 161 -2.97 18.27 -9.42
CA GLN A 161 -2.55 17.78 -8.11
C GLN A 161 -2.38 16.25 -8.10
N LEU A 162 -3.31 15.52 -8.71
CA LEU A 162 -3.24 14.06 -8.86
C LEU A 162 -2.08 13.62 -9.75
N LEU A 163 -1.92 14.25 -10.92
CA LEU A 163 -0.83 13.92 -11.84
C LEU A 163 0.55 14.19 -11.21
N ARG A 164 0.69 15.25 -10.39
CA ARG A 164 1.92 15.52 -9.62
C ARG A 164 2.16 14.49 -8.51
N ALA A 165 1.11 13.82 -8.03
CA ALA A 165 1.21 12.67 -7.14
C ALA A 165 1.39 11.34 -7.88
N CYS A 166 1.65 11.37 -9.20
CA CYS A 166 1.78 10.20 -10.08
C CYS A 166 0.49 9.36 -10.17
N TRP A 167 -0.67 10.00 -10.01
CA TRP A 167 -1.98 9.37 -10.13
C TRP A 167 -2.70 9.91 -11.35
N TRP A 168 -3.05 9.01 -12.26
CA TRP A 168 -3.81 9.30 -13.45
C TRP A 168 -5.31 9.28 -13.14
N PRO A 169 -6.03 10.40 -13.28
CA PRO A 169 -7.46 10.43 -13.04
C PRO A 169 -8.24 9.77 -14.19
N ALA A 170 -9.26 8.98 -13.85
CA ALA A 170 -10.16 8.39 -14.85
C ALA A 170 -11.06 9.44 -15.54
N THR A 171 -11.37 10.54 -14.84
CA THR A 171 -12.19 11.64 -15.37
C THR A 171 -11.51 12.99 -15.16
N VAL A 172 -11.79 13.95 -16.06
CA VAL A 172 -11.18 15.29 -16.00
C VAL A 172 -11.84 16.17 -14.92
N LYS A 173 -13.16 16.06 -14.77
CA LYS A 173 -13.97 16.84 -13.82
C LYS A 173 -14.28 15.95 -12.61
N ASN A 174 -13.96 16.44 -11.41
CA ASN A 174 -14.21 15.76 -10.13
C ASN A 174 -13.80 14.27 -10.13
N PRO A 175 -12.50 13.97 -10.32
CA PRO A 175 -12.02 12.60 -10.30
C PRO A 175 -12.20 11.97 -8.91
N ASN A 176 -12.97 10.89 -8.86
CA ASN A 176 -13.08 10.00 -7.68
C ASN A 176 -12.37 8.66 -7.92
N THR A 177 -11.93 8.37 -9.14
CA THR A 177 -11.23 7.15 -9.49
C THR A 177 -9.93 7.51 -10.19
N CYS A 178 -8.83 6.94 -9.71
CA CYS A 178 -7.49 7.15 -10.27
C CYS A 178 -6.75 5.82 -10.40
N ALA A 179 -5.71 5.80 -11.23
CA ALA A 179 -4.75 4.71 -11.31
C ALA A 179 -3.33 5.27 -11.11
N THR A 180 -2.47 4.57 -10.37
CA THR A 180 -1.06 4.95 -10.29
C THR A 180 -0.39 4.79 -11.66
N PHE A 181 0.62 5.62 -11.96
CA PHE A 181 1.41 5.43 -13.18
C PHE A 181 2.09 4.05 -13.22
N GLY A 182 2.41 3.48 -12.05
CA GLY A 182 2.95 2.13 -11.91
C GLY A 182 2.00 1.07 -12.48
N VAL A 183 0.73 1.09 -12.08
CA VAL A 183 -0.25 0.10 -12.55
C VAL A 183 -0.57 0.27 -14.04
N LEU A 184 -0.60 1.51 -14.55
CA LEU A 184 -0.79 1.77 -15.98
C LEU A 184 0.38 1.23 -16.82
N ARG A 185 1.62 1.42 -16.35
CA ARG A 185 2.80 0.87 -17.02
C ARG A 185 2.80 -0.66 -17.01
N LEU A 186 2.42 -1.28 -15.90
CA LEU A 186 2.28 -2.73 -15.80
C LEU A 186 1.22 -3.24 -16.78
N PHE A 187 0.04 -2.61 -16.80
CA PHE A 187 -1.02 -2.97 -17.74
C PHE A 187 -0.56 -2.87 -19.19
N GLN A 188 0.11 -1.79 -19.58
CA GLN A 188 0.60 -1.62 -20.94
C GLN A 188 1.54 -2.76 -21.36
N ILE A 189 2.47 -3.16 -20.50
CA ILE A 189 3.40 -4.26 -20.78
C ILE A 189 2.64 -5.59 -20.93
N LEU A 190 1.74 -5.92 -19.99
CA LEU A 190 0.98 -7.17 -20.01
C LEU A 190 -0.02 -7.25 -21.17
N ASN A 191 -0.63 -6.12 -21.52
CA ASN A 191 -1.53 -6.02 -22.67
C ASN A 191 -0.77 -6.24 -23.98
N CYS A 192 0.41 -5.63 -24.15
CA CYS A 192 1.23 -5.79 -25.35
C CYS A 192 1.82 -7.21 -25.49
N LEU A 193 2.32 -7.80 -24.40
CA LEU A 193 3.00 -9.10 -24.45
C LEU A 193 2.02 -10.28 -24.43
N GLY A 194 1.02 -10.22 -23.55
CA GLY A 194 0.13 -11.34 -23.26
C GLY A 194 -1.26 -11.24 -23.88
N LYS A 195 -1.58 -10.14 -24.58
CA LYS A 195 -2.94 -9.80 -25.03
C LYS A 195 -3.96 -9.81 -23.88
N LEU A 196 -3.52 -9.51 -22.67
CA LEU A 196 -4.38 -9.46 -21.49
C LEU A 196 -5.39 -8.33 -21.66
N SER A 197 -6.69 -8.65 -21.57
CA SER A 197 -7.72 -7.62 -21.68
C SER A 197 -7.68 -6.69 -20.47
N ALA A 198 -8.15 -5.44 -20.64
CA ALA A 198 -8.30 -4.50 -19.52
C ALA A 198 -9.20 -5.07 -18.41
N TYR A 199 -10.24 -5.80 -18.81
CA TYR A 199 -11.18 -6.44 -17.90
C TYR A 199 -10.51 -7.51 -17.02
N ASP A 200 -9.76 -8.42 -17.63
CA ASP A 200 -9.08 -9.49 -16.89
C ASP A 200 -8.00 -8.93 -15.95
N PHE A 201 -7.32 -7.86 -16.38
CA PHE A 201 -6.34 -7.17 -15.54
C PHE A 201 -7.00 -6.54 -14.30
N LEU A 202 -8.13 -5.84 -14.46
CA LEU A 202 -8.86 -5.25 -13.34
C LEU A 202 -9.42 -6.32 -12.38
N ARG A 203 -9.99 -7.40 -12.92
CA ARG A 203 -10.39 -8.60 -12.14
C ARG A 203 -9.23 -9.18 -11.35
N GLY A 204 -8.03 -9.18 -11.93
CA GLY A 204 -6.80 -9.56 -11.25
C GLY A 204 -6.51 -8.67 -10.04
N LEU A 205 -6.55 -7.35 -10.20
CA LEU A 205 -6.35 -6.40 -9.10
C LEU A 205 -7.40 -6.53 -8.00
N GLU A 206 -8.67 -6.78 -8.35
CA GLU A 206 -9.74 -7.05 -7.38
C GLU A 206 -9.45 -8.32 -6.55
N ARG A 207 -8.97 -9.39 -7.19
CA ARG A 207 -8.55 -10.62 -6.47
C ARG A 207 -7.34 -10.40 -5.58
N VAL A 208 -6.37 -9.60 -6.02
CA VAL A 208 -5.24 -9.19 -5.18
C VAL A 208 -5.75 -8.42 -3.96
N THR A 209 -6.80 -7.63 -4.10
CA THR A 209 -7.40 -6.84 -3.00
C THR A 209 -8.08 -7.71 -1.97
N SER A 210 -8.91 -8.67 -2.40
CA SER A 210 -9.70 -9.47 -1.48
C SER A 210 -8.89 -10.59 -0.80
N ASN A 211 -7.75 -10.98 -1.39
CA ASN A 211 -6.87 -12.03 -0.85
C ASN A 211 -7.61 -13.35 -0.54
N ASP A 212 -8.73 -13.63 -1.23
CA ASP A 212 -9.55 -14.83 -1.00
C ASP A 212 -8.97 -16.09 -1.67
N GLY A 213 -7.72 -16.04 -2.14
CA GLY A 213 -7.18 -17.10 -2.98
C GLY A 213 -5.66 -17.14 -2.97
N LEU A 214 -5.11 -17.62 -1.86
CA LEU A 214 -3.97 -18.54 -1.76
C LEU A 214 -4.00 -19.22 -0.38
#